data_AF-A0A2E0TSV7-F1
#
_entry.id   AF-A0A2E0TSV7-F1
#
_cell.length_a   1.000
_cell.length_b   1.000
_cell.length_c   1.000
_cell.angle_alpha   90.00
_cell.angle_beta   90.00
_cell.angle_gamma   90.00
#
_symmetry.space_group_name_H-M   'P 1'
#
loop_
_entity.id
_entity.type
_entity.pdbx_description
1 polymer ?
#
loop_
_entity_poly.entity_id
_entity_poly.type
_entity_poly.pdbx_seq_one_letter_code
_entity_poly.pdbx_strand_id
1 'polypeptide(L)'
;MAKSEKKKETRPVPISWEALEDAFENNAPEVHSYLHLDNGEVIRIVDGIADPEMHKRIMGDPIYMRIDPVSSREQYRWMERFIATVEDSELRHQLLTAIDGKGAFRRFKDVLMSYPVDRERWFTFRSERLRACMEAWLEAHKIEPVERPAWPVPTADDVKEQVEQSQEQRKGRKGRAAIADQQRKRLHELADQLPARELDNALAFLEFLKERRRLPRLRAKGPRRRDGAARSEEE
;
A
#
# COMPACT_ATOMS: atom_id res chain seq x y z
N MET A 1 -36.86 -22.30 13.66
CA MET A 1 -35.91 -21.75 14.64
C MET A 1 -34.72 -21.18 13.89
N ALA A 2 -34.68 -19.86 13.70
CA ALA A 2 -33.54 -19.20 13.06
C ALA A 2 -32.40 -19.10 14.07
N LYS A 3 -31.29 -19.80 13.82
CA LYS A 3 -30.04 -19.59 14.57
C LYS A 3 -29.56 -18.18 14.20
N SER A 4 -29.72 -17.25 15.13
CA SER A 4 -29.03 -15.96 15.10
C SER A 4 -27.54 -16.24 15.20
N GLU A 5 -26.83 -16.26 14.07
CA GLU A 5 -25.38 -16.18 14.05
C GLU A 5 -24.98 -14.84 14.69
N LYS A 6 -24.51 -14.88 15.93
CA LYS A 6 -23.77 -13.77 16.51
C LYS A 6 -22.58 -13.53 15.59
N LYS A 7 -22.60 -12.42 14.84
CA LYS A 7 -21.45 -11.92 14.07
C LYS A 7 -20.24 -11.97 15.01
N LYS A 8 -19.30 -12.90 14.77
CA LYS A 8 -18.03 -12.94 15.51
C LYS A 8 -17.42 -11.55 15.33
N GLU A 9 -17.15 -10.83 16.42
CA GLU A 9 -16.37 -9.60 16.36
C GLU A 9 -14.96 -9.95 15.87
N THR A 10 -14.73 -9.76 14.58
CA THR A 10 -13.45 -9.98 13.90
C THR A 10 -12.77 -8.63 13.63
N ARG A 11 -11.45 -8.61 13.69
CA ARG A 11 -10.64 -7.43 13.32
C ARG A 11 -10.22 -7.55 11.86
N PRO A 12 -10.62 -6.62 10.97
CA PRO A 12 -10.13 -6.60 9.60
C PRO A 12 -8.66 -6.17 9.59
N VAL A 13 -7.79 -6.94 8.95
CA VAL A 13 -6.34 -6.66 8.86
C VAL A 13 -5.84 -6.91 7.42
N PRO A 14 -5.12 -5.97 6.80
CA PRO A 14 -4.65 -6.11 5.42
C PRO A 14 -3.39 -7.00 5.34
N ILE A 15 -3.60 -8.32 5.44
CA ILE A 15 -2.54 -9.32 5.56
C ILE A 15 -1.71 -9.43 4.27
N SER A 16 -0.38 -9.40 4.43
CA SER A 16 0.54 -9.90 3.41
C SER A 16 0.69 -11.42 3.56
N TRP A 17 0.04 -12.19 2.68
CA TRP A 17 0.06 -13.65 2.74
C TRP A 17 1.47 -14.24 2.59
N GLU A 18 2.30 -13.67 1.71
CA GLU A 18 3.70 -14.07 1.53
C GLU A 18 4.51 -13.88 2.82
N ALA A 19 4.40 -12.69 3.44
CA ALA A 19 5.15 -12.41 4.66
C ALA A 19 4.66 -13.24 5.86
N LEU A 20 3.36 -13.56 5.89
CA LEU A 20 2.80 -14.47 6.87
C LEU A 20 3.29 -15.90 6.65
N GLU A 21 3.34 -16.37 5.40
CA GLU A 21 3.85 -17.71 5.06
C GLU A 21 5.31 -17.87 5.47
N ASP A 22 6.15 -16.87 5.17
CA ASP A 22 7.56 -16.83 5.60
C ASP A 22 7.71 -16.92 7.12
N ALA A 23 6.83 -16.24 7.86
CA ALA A 23 6.83 -16.29 9.32
C ALA A 23 6.43 -17.66 9.86
N PHE A 24 5.48 -18.36 9.20
CA PHE A 24 5.07 -19.71 9.58
C PHE A 24 6.11 -20.78 9.23
N GLU A 25 6.92 -20.57 8.17
CA GLU A 25 8.01 -21.47 7.80
C GLU A 25 9.19 -21.39 8.79
N ASN A 26 9.52 -20.20 9.25
CA ASN A 26 10.77 -19.96 9.98
C ASN A 26 10.74 -20.47 11.44
N ASN A 27 11.54 -21.49 11.74
CA ASN A 27 11.67 -22.08 13.08
C ASN A 27 13.03 -21.80 13.73
N ALA A 28 13.83 -20.87 13.21
CA ALA A 28 15.09 -20.50 13.84
C ALA A 28 14.82 -19.93 15.25
N PRO A 29 15.44 -20.48 16.31
CA PRO A 29 15.11 -20.12 17.69
C PRO A 29 15.40 -18.65 18.01
N GLU A 30 16.40 -18.07 17.36
CA GLU A 30 16.78 -16.65 17.47
C GLU A 30 15.88 -15.70 16.68
N VAL A 31 14.88 -16.22 15.96
CA VAL A 31 14.02 -15.42 15.09
C VAL A 31 12.59 -15.42 15.60
N HIS A 32 12.04 -14.22 15.77
CA HIS A 32 10.68 -14.01 16.26
C HIS A 32 9.90 -13.14 15.28
N SER A 33 8.74 -13.63 14.85
CA SER A 33 7.88 -12.97 13.89
C SER A 33 6.65 -12.40 14.58
N TYR A 34 6.27 -11.18 14.21
CA TYR A 34 5.13 -10.46 14.79
C TYR A 34 4.27 -9.86 13.68
N LEU A 35 2.96 -10.04 13.77
CA LEU A 35 1.96 -9.40 12.92
C LEU A 35 1.51 -8.07 13.55
N HIS A 36 1.63 -6.98 12.82
CA HIS A 36 1.07 -5.69 13.19
C HIS A 36 -0.41 -5.63 12.81
N LEU A 37 -1.27 -5.45 13.81
CA LEU A 37 -2.71 -5.67 13.65
C LEU A 37 -3.48 -4.53 12.94
N ASP A 38 -2.90 -3.36 12.70
CA ASP A 38 -3.55 -2.31 11.87
C ASP A 38 -3.18 -2.37 10.38
N ASN A 39 -1.91 -2.54 10.05
CA ASN A 39 -1.40 -2.45 8.67
C ASN A 39 -1.06 -3.82 8.05
N GLY A 40 -1.23 -4.91 8.80
CA GLY A 40 -0.96 -6.29 8.38
C GLY A 40 0.51 -6.58 8.02
N GLU A 41 1.44 -5.75 8.49
CA GLU A 41 2.87 -5.95 8.30
C GLU A 41 3.39 -7.05 9.23
N VAL A 42 4.29 -7.89 8.70
CA VAL A 42 4.96 -8.93 9.47
C VAL A 42 6.40 -8.48 9.73
N ILE A 43 6.72 -8.24 11.00
CA ILE A 43 8.06 -7.83 11.44
C ILE A 43 8.81 -9.05 11.95
N ARG A 44 10.06 -9.17 11.53
CA ARG A 44 10.98 -10.23 11.97
C ARG A 44 12.09 -9.64 12.82
N ILE A 45 12.17 -10.08 14.07
CA ILE A 45 13.20 -9.69 15.02
C ILE A 45 14.18 -10.85 15.14
N VAL A 46 15.47 -10.57 15.01
CA VAL A 46 16.54 -11.56 15.20
C VAL A 46 17.34 -11.16 16.44
N ASP A 47 17.47 -12.08 17.38
CA ASP A 47 18.24 -11.87 18.60
C ASP A 47 19.71 -11.56 18.28
N GLY A 48 20.27 -10.57 18.98
CA GLY A 48 21.67 -10.13 18.81
C GLY A 48 21.94 -9.25 17.58
N ILE A 49 20.98 -9.10 16.66
CA ILE A 49 21.05 -8.16 15.53
C ILE A 49 20.15 -6.95 15.76
N ALA A 50 18.93 -7.18 16.28
CA ALA A 50 17.98 -6.12 16.54
C ALA A 50 18.37 -5.27 17.77
N ASP A 51 18.07 -3.97 17.72
CA ASP A 51 18.18 -3.07 18.86
C ASP A 51 17.34 -3.62 20.05
N PRO A 52 17.96 -3.88 21.22
CA PRO A 52 17.25 -4.38 22.40
C PRO A 52 16.07 -3.50 22.83
N GLU A 53 16.12 -2.19 22.58
CA GLU A 53 14.98 -1.31 22.87
C GLU A 53 13.82 -1.55 21.92
N MET A 54 14.09 -1.72 20.63
CA MET A 54 13.06 -2.02 19.63
C MET A 54 12.36 -3.34 19.93
N HIS A 55 13.12 -4.38 20.31
CA HIS A 55 12.56 -5.68 20.68
C HIS A 55 11.61 -5.54 21.89
N LYS A 56 12.02 -4.83 22.95
CA LYS A 56 11.17 -4.59 24.12
C LYS A 56 9.89 -3.82 23.78
N ARG A 57 9.97 -2.82 22.90
CA ARG A 57 8.79 -2.05 22.45
C ARG A 57 7.79 -2.95 21.73
N ILE A 58 8.25 -3.77 20.78
CA ILE A 58 7.38 -4.67 20.00
C ILE A 58 6.74 -5.74 20.90
N MET A 59 7.50 -6.33 21.83
CA MET A 59 6.96 -7.33 22.77
C MET A 59 5.96 -6.73 23.76
N GLY A 60 6.11 -5.46 24.12
CA GLY A 60 5.26 -4.79 25.10
C GLY A 60 4.01 -4.12 24.51
N ASP A 61 3.94 -4.01 23.18
CA ASP A 61 2.86 -3.29 22.49
C ASP A 61 1.77 -4.27 22.00
N PRO A 62 0.51 -4.14 22.50
CA PRO A 62 -0.61 -5.01 22.11
C PRO A 62 -0.97 -4.98 20.62
N ILE A 63 -0.48 -4.00 19.86
CA ILE A 63 -0.70 -3.94 18.41
C ILE A 63 0.06 -5.03 17.65
N TYR A 64 1.11 -5.59 18.26
CA TYR A 64 1.91 -6.66 17.69
C TYR A 64 1.49 -8.01 18.26
N MET A 65 1.09 -8.91 17.38
CA MET A 65 0.75 -10.27 17.72
C MET A 65 1.86 -11.22 17.31
N ARG A 66 2.41 -11.96 18.26
CA ARG A 66 3.44 -12.97 17.98
C ARG A 66 2.86 -14.08 17.09
N ILE A 67 3.59 -14.43 16.04
CA ILE A 67 3.29 -15.55 15.16
C ILE A 67 4.06 -16.77 15.66
N ASP A 68 3.34 -17.84 15.94
CA ASP A 68 3.95 -19.12 16.28
C ASP A 68 4.17 -19.92 14.99
N PRO A 69 5.43 -20.20 14.61
CA PRO A 69 5.71 -20.92 13.38
C PRO A 69 5.21 -22.36 13.45
N VAL A 70 4.98 -22.97 12.30
CA VAL A 70 4.65 -24.40 12.24
C VAL A 70 5.85 -25.17 12.75
N SER A 71 5.67 -25.91 13.85
CA SER A 71 6.76 -26.64 14.51
C SER A 71 7.57 -27.48 13.53
N SER A 72 8.89 -27.55 13.73
CA SER A 72 9.78 -28.38 12.89
C SER A 72 9.33 -29.84 12.82
N ARG A 73 8.69 -30.38 13.87
CA ARG A 73 8.15 -31.74 13.86
C ARG A 73 6.99 -31.91 12.88
N GLU A 74 6.11 -30.92 12.79
CA GLU A 74 5.00 -30.97 11.82
C GLU A 74 5.51 -30.77 10.40
N GLN A 75 6.48 -29.87 10.20
CA GLN A 75 7.13 -29.72 8.90
C GLN A 75 7.89 -30.98 8.46
N TYR A 76 8.49 -31.73 9.40
CA TYR A 76 9.11 -33.02 9.12
C TYR A 76 8.09 -34.04 8.62
N ARG A 77 6.92 -34.12 9.25
CA ARG A 77 5.81 -34.99 8.79
C ARG A 77 5.33 -34.63 7.39
N TRP A 78 5.40 -33.36 7.00
CA TRP A 78 5.07 -32.96 5.63
C TRP A 78 6.09 -33.52 4.64
N MET A 79 7.39 -33.54 4.99
CA MET A 79 8.42 -34.18 4.17
C MET A 79 8.14 -35.67 4.02
N GLU A 80 7.84 -36.40 5.10
CA GLU A 80 7.48 -37.83 5.06
C GLU A 80 6.28 -38.08 4.14
N ARG A 81 5.22 -37.27 4.28
CA ARG A 81 4.02 -37.38 3.46
C ARG A 81 4.28 -37.06 1.99
N PHE A 82 5.10 -36.06 1.71
CA PHE A 82 5.47 -35.72 0.33
C PHE A 82 6.25 -36.84 -0.33
N ILE A 83 7.25 -37.41 0.36
CA ILE A 83 8.06 -38.52 -0.13
C ILE A 83 7.20 -39.72 -0.50
N ALA A 84 6.14 -40.00 0.26
CA ALA A 84 5.18 -41.06 -0.05
C ALA A 84 4.41 -40.84 -1.37
N THR A 85 4.32 -39.60 -1.87
CA THR A 85 3.67 -39.22 -3.13
C THR A 85 4.63 -39.14 -4.33
N VAL A 86 5.93 -39.40 -4.12
CA VAL A 86 6.93 -39.40 -5.18
C VAL A 86 6.88 -40.72 -5.94
N GLU A 87 6.70 -40.63 -7.26
CA GLU A 87 6.60 -41.79 -8.15
C GLU A 87 7.96 -42.33 -8.57
N ASP A 88 8.94 -41.43 -8.79
CA ASP A 88 10.33 -41.80 -9.09
C ASP A 88 10.95 -42.54 -7.90
N SER A 89 11.26 -43.82 -8.11
CA SER A 89 11.83 -44.68 -7.09
C SER A 89 13.21 -44.24 -6.61
N GLU A 90 14.03 -43.67 -7.51
CA GLU A 90 15.37 -43.19 -7.17
C GLU A 90 15.27 -41.94 -6.31
N LEU A 91 14.49 -40.94 -6.76
CA LEU A 91 14.25 -39.72 -5.98
C LEU A 91 13.66 -40.05 -4.61
N ARG A 92 12.65 -40.93 -4.55
CA ARG A 92 12.04 -41.34 -3.29
C ARG A 92 13.06 -41.93 -2.32
N HIS A 93 13.96 -42.79 -2.81
CA HIS A 93 15.02 -43.37 -1.98
C HIS A 93 16.04 -42.32 -1.49
N GLN A 94 16.45 -41.41 -2.38
CA GLN A 94 17.34 -40.30 -2.01
C GLN A 94 16.72 -39.41 -0.94
N LEU A 95 15.43 -39.05 -1.08
CA LEU A 95 14.72 -38.23 -0.11
C LEU A 95 14.55 -38.93 1.24
N LEU A 96 14.16 -40.22 1.25
CA LEU A 96 14.07 -41.02 2.49
C LEU A 96 15.39 -41.01 3.27
N THR A 97 16.51 -41.16 2.55
CA THR A 97 17.85 -41.10 3.15
C THR A 97 18.19 -39.69 3.62
N ALA A 98 17.82 -38.67 2.85
CA ALA A 98 18.12 -37.28 3.16
C ALA A 98 17.46 -36.80 4.45
N ILE A 99 16.24 -37.28 4.75
CA ILE A 99 15.49 -36.84 5.93
C ILE A 99 15.93 -37.47 7.25
N ASP A 100 16.87 -38.42 7.24
CA ASP A 100 17.32 -39.08 8.47
C ASP A 100 18.42 -38.29 9.18
N GLY A 101 18.28 -38.07 10.49
CA GLY A 101 19.27 -37.40 11.33
C GLY A 101 19.41 -35.87 11.18
N LYS A 102 20.48 -35.32 11.76
CA LYS A 102 20.72 -33.87 11.87
C LYS A 102 20.89 -33.24 10.48
N GLY A 103 20.15 -32.17 10.19
CA GLY A 103 20.24 -31.46 8.90
C GLY A 103 19.28 -31.96 7.82
N ALA A 104 18.29 -32.78 8.20
CA ALA A 104 17.26 -33.34 7.31
C ALA A 104 16.66 -32.31 6.33
N PHE A 105 16.20 -31.15 6.83
CA PHE A 105 15.59 -30.11 6.01
C PHE A 105 16.53 -29.59 4.90
N ARG A 106 17.80 -29.39 5.22
CA ARG A 106 18.79 -28.91 4.26
C ARG A 106 19.03 -29.96 3.18
N ARG A 107 19.36 -31.19 3.57
CA ARG A 107 19.62 -32.27 2.62
C ARG A 107 18.42 -32.60 1.74
N PHE A 108 17.21 -32.57 2.30
CA PHE A 108 15.98 -32.76 1.54
C PHE A 108 15.85 -31.69 0.44
N LYS A 109 16.06 -30.40 0.79
CA LYS A 109 16.08 -29.31 -0.19
C LYS A 109 17.22 -29.49 -1.21
N ASP A 110 18.40 -29.92 -0.77
CA ASP A 110 19.57 -30.16 -1.64
C ASP A 110 19.28 -31.26 -2.69
N VAL A 111 18.63 -32.36 -2.31
CA VAL A 111 18.19 -33.41 -3.26
C VAL A 111 17.22 -32.83 -4.30
N LEU A 112 16.21 -32.07 -3.85
CA LEU A 112 15.22 -31.48 -4.76
C LEU A 112 15.82 -30.48 -5.76
N MET A 113 17.00 -29.90 -5.50
CA MET A 113 17.68 -29.03 -6.47
C MET A 113 18.03 -29.75 -7.78
N SER A 114 18.21 -31.07 -7.74
CA SER A 114 18.44 -31.90 -8.94
C SER A 114 17.15 -32.35 -9.63
N TYR A 115 15.98 -32.12 -9.02
CA TYR A 115 14.67 -32.58 -9.50
C TYR A 115 13.68 -31.39 -9.54
N PRO A 116 13.79 -30.50 -10.55
CA PRO A 116 13.04 -29.24 -10.57
C PRO A 116 11.51 -29.44 -10.57
N VAL A 117 11.01 -30.49 -11.21
CA VAL A 117 9.56 -30.80 -11.22
C VAL A 117 9.07 -31.13 -9.81
N ASP A 118 9.73 -32.05 -9.12
CA ASP A 118 9.37 -32.43 -7.76
C ASP A 118 9.65 -31.33 -6.74
N ARG A 119 10.62 -30.45 -7.00
CA ARG A 119 10.83 -29.23 -6.22
C ARG A 119 9.60 -28.30 -6.27
N GLU A 120 9.06 -28.04 -7.45
CA GLU A 120 7.84 -27.23 -7.59
C GLU A 120 6.61 -27.93 -6.98
N ARG A 121 6.51 -29.27 -7.13
CA ARG A 121 5.47 -30.06 -6.43
C ARG A 121 5.59 -29.94 -4.91
N TRP A 122 6.80 -30.01 -4.37
CA TRP A 122 7.05 -29.86 -2.94
C TRP A 122 6.62 -28.47 -2.45
N PHE A 123 6.97 -27.40 -3.18
CA PHE A 123 6.55 -26.05 -2.81
C PHE A 123 5.04 -25.90 -2.80
N THR A 124 4.36 -26.37 -3.85
CA THR A 124 2.88 -26.35 -3.89
C THR A 124 2.29 -27.11 -2.71
N PHE A 125 2.74 -28.35 -2.47
CA PHE A 125 2.29 -29.20 -1.37
C PHE A 125 2.50 -28.57 0.02
N ARG A 126 3.61 -27.84 0.19
CA ARG A 126 3.96 -27.15 1.43
C ARG A 126 3.14 -25.88 1.61
N SER A 127 3.04 -25.03 0.58
CA SER A 127 2.29 -23.77 0.63
C SER A 127 0.80 -24.01 0.90
N GLU A 128 0.19 -25.06 0.35
CA GLU A 128 -1.18 -25.45 0.69
C GLU A 128 -1.37 -25.73 2.19
N ARG A 129 -0.40 -26.40 2.82
CA ARG A 129 -0.45 -26.73 4.26
C ARG A 129 -0.16 -25.52 5.13
N LEU A 130 0.81 -24.70 4.74
CA LEU A 130 1.06 -23.42 5.40
C LEU A 130 -0.18 -22.55 5.33
N ARG A 131 -0.84 -22.47 4.17
CA ARG A 131 -2.10 -21.74 4.01
C ARG A 131 -3.17 -22.20 4.98
N ALA A 132 -3.40 -23.50 5.10
CA ALA A 132 -4.36 -24.03 6.06
C ALA A 132 -3.99 -23.68 7.51
N CYS A 133 -2.70 -23.73 7.87
CA CYS A 133 -2.22 -23.31 9.19
C CYS A 133 -2.43 -21.81 9.44
N MET A 134 -2.13 -20.97 8.44
CA MET A 134 -2.32 -19.52 8.51
C MET A 134 -3.80 -19.17 8.69
N GLU A 135 -4.69 -19.75 7.89
CA GLU A 135 -6.14 -19.52 7.98
C GLU A 135 -6.68 -19.95 9.35
N ALA A 136 -6.28 -21.12 9.86
CA ALA A 136 -6.68 -21.59 11.19
C ALA A 136 -6.17 -20.68 12.31
N TRP A 137 -4.94 -20.17 12.18
CA TRP A 137 -4.37 -19.23 13.14
C TRP A 137 -5.09 -17.88 13.12
N LEU A 138 -5.38 -17.32 11.94
CA LEU A 138 -6.13 -16.07 11.81
C LEU A 138 -7.53 -16.22 12.42
N GLU A 139 -8.22 -17.34 12.17
CA GLU A 139 -9.53 -17.61 12.78
C GLU A 139 -9.45 -17.69 14.31
N ALA A 140 -8.46 -18.42 14.85
CA ALA A 140 -8.26 -18.56 16.29
C ALA A 140 -8.03 -17.22 16.99
N HIS A 141 -7.40 -16.26 16.29
CA HIS A 141 -7.14 -14.91 16.78
C HIS A 141 -8.22 -13.89 16.39
N LYS A 142 -9.32 -14.33 15.76
CA LYS A 142 -10.42 -13.49 15.28
C LYS A 142 -9.96 -12.37 14.33
N ILE A 143 -8.99 -12.69 13.48
CA ILE A 143 -8.47 -11.80 12.45
C ILE A 143 -9.17 -12.13 11.14
N GLU A 144 -9.75 -11.11 10.52
CA GLU A 144 -10.34 -11.20 9.18
C GLU A 144 -9.34 -10.63 8.17
N PRO A 145 -8.73 -11.46 7.30
CA PRO A 145 -7.82 -10.97 6.30
C PRO A 145 -8.59 -10.15 5.26
N VAL A 146 -8.25 -8.87 5.14
CA VAL A 146 -8.77 -7.99 4.08
C VAL A 146 -7.71 -7.78 3.00
N GLU A 147 -8.16 -7.41 1.80
CA GLU A 147 -7.27 -7.11 0.70
C GLU A 147 -6.37 -5.93 1.05
N ARG A 148 -5.06 -6.09 0.81
CA ARG A 148 -4.10 -5.02 1.04
C ARG A 148 -4.28 -3.96 -0.04
N PRO A 149 -4.42 -2.67 0.31
CA PRO A 149 -4.50 -1.62 -0.71
C PRO A 149 -3.20 -1.62 -1.51
N ALA A 150 -3.29 -1.99 -2.79
CA ALA A 150 -2.16 -1.91 -3.70
C ALA A 150 -1.77 -0.43 -3.86
N TRP A 151 -0.49 -0.12 -3.69
CA TRP A 151 0.01 1.19 -4.10
C TRP A 151 -0.10 1.25 -5.63
N PRO A 152 -0.97 2.10 -6.21
CA PRO A 152 -1.10 2.14 -7.66
C PRO A 152 0.20 2.71 -8.21
N VAL A 153 0.99 1.87 -8.87
CA VAL A 153 2.14 2.32 -9.66
C VAL A 153 1.55 2.88 -10.95
N PRO A 154 1.68 4.20 -11.22
CA PRO A 154 1.15 4.78 -12.45
C PRO A 154 1.76 4.06 -13.65
N THR A 155 0.92 3.69 -14.61
CA THR A 155 1.42 3.09 -15.86
C THR A 155 2.17 4.14 -16.69
N ALA A 156 2.94 3.68 -17.68
CA ALA A 156 3.64 4.59 -18.58
C ALA A 156 2.67 5.54 -19.30
N ASP A 157 1.44 5.11 -19.58
CA ASP A 157 0.42 5.90 -20.23
C ASP A 157 -0.20 6.94 -19.26
N ASP A 158 -0.45 6.55 -18.00
CA ASP A 158 -0.87 7.51 -16.95
C ASP A 158 0.17 8.62 -16.76
N VAL A 159 1.46 8.28 -16.80
CA VAL A 159 2.55 9.25 -16.68
C VAL A 159 2.61 10.17 -17.91
N LYS A 160 2.43 9.64 -19.13
CA LYS A 160 2.39 10.46 -20.36
C LYS A 160 1.28 11.49 -20.29
N GLU A 161 0.06 11.08 -19.93
CA GLU A 161 -1.07 11.99 -19.81
C GLU A 161 -0.82 13.08 -18.75
N GLN A 162 -0.26 12.72 -17.60
CA GLN A 162 0.09 13.68 -16.54
C GLN A 162 1.17 14.68 -17.00
N VAL A 163 2.16 14.22 -17.76
CA VAL A 163 3.22 15.06 -18.32
C VAL A 163 2.64 16.01 -19.38
N GLU A 164 1.79 15.52 -20.29
CA GLU A 164 1.13 16.35 -21.30
C GLU A 164 0.25 17.44 -20.68
N GLN A 165 -0.59 17.08 -19.71
CA GLN A 165 -1.42 18.03 -18.96
C GLN A 165 -0.55 19.09 -18.25
N SER A 166 0.56 18.67 -17.65
CA SER A 166 1.51 19.58 -16.99
C SER A 166 2.21 20.51 -17.98
N GLN A 167 2.57 20.02 -19.17
CA GLN A 167 3.17 20.83 -20.23
C GLN A 167 2.18 21.83 -20.81
N GLU A 168 0.93 21.44 -21.02
CA GLU A 168 -0.12 22.32 -21.56
C GLU A 168 -0.45 23.45 -20.59
N GLN A 169 -0.51 23.16 -19.28
CA GLN A 169 -0.64 24.19 -18.25
C GLN A 169 0.57 25.14 -18.22
N ARG A 170 1.79 24.63 -18.42
CA ARG A 170 3.01 25.46 -18.50
C ARG A 170 3.01 26.34 -19.75
N LYS A 171 2.59 25.82 -20.91
CA LYS A 171 2.41 26.59 -22.13
C LYS A 171 1.37 27.69 -21.95
N GLY A 172 0.22 27.38 -21.36
CA GLY A 172 -0.82 28.37 -21.02
C GLY A 172 -0.33 29.46 -20.06
N ARG A 173 0.49 29.13 -19.07
CA ARG A 173 1.14 30.13 -18.18
C ARG A 173 2.13 31.01 -18.93
N LYS A 174 2.97 30.43 -19.78
CA LYS A 174 3.92 31.20 -20.63
C LYS A 174 3.20 32.12 -21.61
N GLY A 175 2.12 31.66 -22.25
CA GLY A 175 1.31 32.48 -23.15
C GLY A 175 0.67 33.69 -22.43
N ARG A 176 0.13 33.48 -21.22
CA ARG A 176 -0.43 34.58 -20.41
C ARG A 176 0.64 35.60 -19.99
N ALA A 177 1.85 35.14 -19.65
CA ALA A 177 2.97 36.03 -19.33
C ALA A 177 3.38 36.87 -20.55
N ALA A 178 3.54 36.23 -21.72
CA ALA A 178 3.89 36.93 -22.96
C ALA A 178 2.85 37.99 -23.36
N ILE A 179 1.55 37.69 -23.21
CA ILE A 179 0.47 38.66 -23.46
C ILE A 179 0.57 39.85 -22.48
N ALA A 180 0.81 39.59 -21.19
CA ALA A 180 0.96 40.64 -20.20
C ALA A 180 2.18 41.53 -20.49
N ASP A 181 3.30 40.94 -20.93
CA ASP A 181 4.51 41.69 -21.29
C ASP A 181 4.28 42.57 -22.53
N GLN A 182 3.56 42.06 -23.55
CA GLN A 182 3.17 42.85 -24.71
C GLN A 182 2.26 44.03 -24.33
N GLN A 183 1.31 43.81 -23.41
CA GLN A 183 0.43 44.87 -22.89
C GLN A 183 1.23 45.95 -22.13
N ARG A 184 2.23 45.56 -21.33
CA ARG A 184 3.13 46.51 -20.65
C ARG A 184 3.91 47.36 -21.65
N LYS A 185 4.48 46.73 -22.69
CA LYS A 185 5.22 47.46 -23.71
C LYS A 185 4.35 48.53 -24.40
N ARG A 186 3.13 48.16 -24.79
CA ARG A 186 2.16 49.10 -25.38
C ARG A 186 1.80 50.25 -24.42
N LEU A 187 1.69 49.96 -23.12
CA LEU A 187 1.42 50.98 -22.11
C LEU A 187 2.58 51.98 -21.97
N HIS A 188 3.82 51.51 -22.02
CA HIS A 188 5.00 52.39 -22.04
C HIS A 188 5.04 53.27 -23.29
N GLU A 189 4.80 52.69 -24.48
CA GLU A 189 4.77 53.46 -25.74
C GLU A 189 3.69 54.56 -25.73
N LEU A 190 2.51 54.30 -25.14
CA LEU A 190 1.45 55.29 -24.98
C LEU A 190 1.82 56.37 -23.94
N ALA A 191 2.54 56.00 -22.87
CA ALA A 191 3.04 56.93 -21.89
C ALA A 191 4.01 57.96 -22.50
N ASP A 192 4.89 57.51 -23.40
CA ASP A 192 5.88 58.36 -24.07
C ASP A 192 5.26 59.37 -25.05
N GLN A 193 4.03 59.12 -25.53
CA GLN A 193 3.32 59.97 -26.51
C GLN A 193 2.35 60.98 -25.86
N LEU A 194 2.16 60.91 -24.54
CA LEU A 194 1.23 61.78 -23.83
C LEU A 194 1.81 63.21 -23.68
N PRO A 195 1.01 64.27 -23.91
CA PRO A 195 1.44 65.64 -23.65
C PRO A 195 1.61 65.87 -22.15
N ALA A 196 2.58 66.73 -21.77
CA ALA A 196 2.97 66.95 -20.37
C ALA A 196 1.81 67.31 -19.41
N ARG A 197 0.74 67.94 -19.92
CA ARG A 197 -0.44 68.34 -19.14
C ARG A 197 -1.33 67.16 -18.73
N GLU A 198 -1.22 66.01 -19.40
CA GLU A 198 -2.03 64.82 -19.12
C GLU A 198 -1.28 63.75 -18.29
N LEU A 199 0.02 63.98 -18.00
CA LEU A 199 0.84 63.03 -17.25
C LEU A 199 0.35 62.86 -15.80
N ASP A 200 -0.07 63.95 -15.14
CA ASP A 200 -0.60 63.90 -13.77
C ASP A 200 -1.89 63.06 -13.69
N ASN A 201 -2.77 63.19 -14.70
CA ASN A 201 -3.99 62.39 -14.81
C ASN A 201 -3.66 60.90 -15.04
N ALA A 202 -2.68 60.62 -15.90
CA ALA A 202 -2.24 59.25 -16.18
C ALA A 202 -1.62 58.58 -14.95
N LEU A 203 -0.79 59.31 -14.19
CA LEU A 203 -0.21 58.84 -12.93
C LEU A 203 -1.30 58.54 -11.89
N ALA A 204 -2.23 59.47 -11.67
CA ALA A 204 -3.34 59.28 -10.74
C ALA A 204 -4.21 58.06 -11.11
N PHE A 205 -4.46 57.83 -12.40
CA PHE A 205 -5.21 56.66 -12.86
C PHE A 205 -4.46 55.34 -12.65
N LEU A 206 -3.16 55.29 -12.94
CA LEU A 206 -2.34 54.10 -12.72
C LEU A 206 -2.15 53.79 -11.23
N GLU A 207 -2.02 54.81 -10.37
CA GLU A 207 -2.00 54.68 -8.91
C GLU A 207 -3.34 54.13 -8.41
N PHE A 208 -4.47 54.69 -8.86
CA PHE A 208 -5.79 54.14 -8.56
C PHE A 208 -5.92 52.66 -8.97
N LEU A 209 -5.44 52.28 -10.16
CA LEU A 209 -5.45 50.87 -10.59
C LEU A 209 -4.53 49.96 -9.76
N LYS A 210 -3.39 50.49 -9.29
CA LYS A 210 -2.44 49.77 -8.42
C LYS A 210 -3.07 49.51 -7.04
N GLU A 211 -3.74 50.50 -6.47
CA GLU A 211 -4.41 50.40 -5.16
C GLU A 211 -5.67 49.53 -5.21
N ARG A 212 -6.34 49.47 -6.37
CA ARG A 212 -7.54 48.65 -6.59
C ARG A 212 -7.29 47.13 -6.53
N ARG A 213 -6.06 46.65 -6.34
CA ARG A 213 -5.71 45.23 -6.41
C ARG A 213 -6.04 44.46 -5.11
N ARG A 214 -7.33 44.12 -4.96
CA ARG A 214 -7.93 42.79 -4.61
C ARG A 214 -9.28 42.97 -3.88
N LEU A 215 -10.38 43.05 -4.63
CA LEU A 215 -11.64 42.49 -4.13
C LEU A 215 -11.64 40.97 -4.45
N PRO A 216 -11.97 40.09 -3.50
CA PRO A 216 -12.10 38.67 -3.78
C PRO A 216 -13.15 38.47 -4.87
N ARG A 217 -12.88 37.60 -5.84
CA ARG A 217 -13.94 37.08 -6.72
C ARG A 217 -14.95 36.39 -5.81
N LEU A 218 -16.13 36.98 -5.63
CA LEU A 218 -17.27 36.30 -5.04
C LEU A 218 -17.49 35.04 -5.86
N ARG A 219 -17.17 33.88 -5.26
CA ARG A 219 -17.63 32.59 -5.77
C ARG A 219 -19.14 32.71 -5.91
N ALA A 220 -19.64 32.64 -7.14
CA ALA A 220 -21.06 32.48 -7.38
C ALA A 220 -21.51 31.23 -6.62
N LYS A 221 -22.31 31.44 -5.58
CA LYS A 221 -23.00 30.38 -4.86
C LYS A 221 -23.82 29.63 -5.92
N GLY A 222 -23.48 28.37 -6.17
CA GLY A 222 -24.25 27.52 -7.08
C GLY A 222 -25.74 27.57 -6.71
N PRO A 223 -26.65 27.40 -7.69
CA PRO A 223 -28.08 27.58 -7.45
C PRO A 223 -28.52 26.62 -6.35
N ARG A 224 -28.92 27.17 -5.20
CA ARG A 224 -29.75 26.45 -4.24
C ARG A 224 -31.05 26.13 -4.98
N ARG A 225 -31.29 24.86 -5.28
CA ARG A 225 -32.63 24.38 -5.61
C ARG A 225 -33.55 24.82 -4.45
N ARG A 226 -34.40 25.81 -4.72
CA ARG A 226 -35.58 26.07 -3.91
C ARG A 226 -36.63 25.12 -4.46
N ASP A 227 -36.88 24.04 -3.73
CA ASP A 227 -38.14 23.33 -3.85
C ASP A 227 -39.24 24.32 -3.43
N GLY A 228 -40.15 24.59 -4.37
CA GLY A 228 -41.35 25.33 -4.10
C GLY A 228 -42.30 24.48 -3.27
N ALA A 229 -42.64 24.96 -2.09
CA ALA A 229 -43.90 24.61 -1.45
C ALA A 229 -44.59 25.93 -1.10
N ALA A 230 -45.62 26.22 -1.90
CA ALA A 230 -46.58 27.27 -1.65
C ALA A 230 -47.25 27.08 -0.29
N ARG A 231 -47.52 28.17 0.41
CA ARG A 231 -48.75 28.40 1.16
C ARG A 231 -48.89 29.90 1.47
N SER A 232 -49.89 30.48 0.83
CA SER A 232 -50.71 31.65 1.22
C SER A 232 -50.92 31.68 2.74
N GLU A 233 -50.70 32.83 3.41
CA GLU A 233 -51.64 33.95 3.65
C GLU A 233 -52.86 33.58 4.53
N GLU A 234 -53.17 34.50 5.46
CA GLU A 234 -54.18 34.55 6.54
C GLU A 234 -53.55 34.35 7.94
N GLU A 235 -53.44 35.34 8.85
CA GLU A 235 -53.97 36.72 8.98
C GLU A 235 -52.91 37.68 9.56
#